data_AF-A0A9P6H3X2-F1
#
_entry.id   AF-A0A9P6H3X2-F1
#
_cell.length_a   1.000
_cell.length_b   1.000
_cell.length_c   1.000
_cell.angle_alpha   90.00
_cell.angle_beta   90.00
_cell.angle_gamma   90.00
#
_symmetry.space_group_name_H-M   'P 1'
#
loop_
_entity.id
_entity.type
_entity.pdbx_description
1 polymer ?
#
loop_
_entity_poly.entity_id
_entity_poly.type
_entity_poly.pdbx_seq_one_letter_code
_entity_poly.pdbx_strand_id
1 'polypeptide(L)'
;MIRFDGVPPEIIQAMCTPMHQILLPPPAQHLGHLWLGSFAAISDNDLLRKHRITHIVQVIDVSWLPPVNDPNMTVTRIDIMDIPSADLKSHLDAACAGIEKSLTSGKNVLVHCQQGISRSASVVIAYLIKKYDMSYEYAYAFVKRYRACVEPNSGFVKCLKEWEIRQRPHITRSQTEYVSFPPTVFPHDHLTYR
;
A
#
# COMPACT_ATOMS: atom_id res chain seq x y z
N MET A 1 -20.40 -17.02 3.17
CA MET A 1 -19.74 -17.03 4.48
C MET A 1 -18.30 -17.45 4.26
N ILE A 2 -17.34 -16.57 4.52
CA ILE A 2 -15.91 -16.91 4.38
C ILE A 2 -15.61 -17.92 5.50
N ARG A 3 -15.14 -19.12 5.14
CA ARG A 3 -14.68 -20.11 6.12
C ARG A 3 -13.24 -19.78 6.46
N PHE A 4 -12.94 -19.66 7.74
CA PHE A 4 -11.58 -19.35 8.25
C PHE A 4 -10.85 -20.60 8.74
N ASP A 5 -11.34 -21.79 8.40
CA ASP A 5 -10.75 -23.05 8.82
C ASP A 5 -9.31 -23.15 8.30
N GLY A 6 -8.34 -23.25 9.22
CA GLY A 6 -6.91 -23.33 8.90
C GLY A 6 -6.23 -21.99 8.57
N VAL A 7 -6.94 -20.86 8.68
CA VAL A 7 -6.34 -19.54 8.49
C VAL A 7 -5.67 -19.06 9.80
N PRO A 8 -4.40 -18.64 9.78
CA PRO A 8 -3.73 -18.11 10.96
C PRO A 8 -4.49 -16.92 11.60
N PRO A 9 -4.55 -16.81 12.93
CA PRO A 9 -5.32 -15.77 13.63
C PRO A 9 -4.96 -14.34 13.21
N GLU A 10 -3.68 -14.07 12.95
CA GLU A 10 -3.19 -12.76 12.49
C GLU A 10 -3.74 -12.37 11.12
N ILE A 11 -3.97 -13.34 10.24
CA ILE A 11 -4.58 -13.11 8.93
C ILE A 11 -6.06 -12.80 9.10
N ILE A 12 -6.77 -13.55 9.97
CA ILE A 12 -8.18 -13.29 10.29
C ILE A 12 -8.33 -11.88 10.88
N GLN A 13 -7.49 -11.53 11.85
CA GLN A 13 -7.49 -10.20 12.46
C GLN A 13 -7.26 -9.10 11.42
N ALA A 14 -6.30 -9.29 10.51
CA ALA A 14 -6.02 -8.34 9.44
C ALA A 14 -7.21 -8.20 8.46
N MET A 15 -7.91 -9.29 8.15
CA MET A 15 -9.13 -9.28 7.32
C MET A 15 -10.29 -8.56 8.02
N CYS A 16 -10.44 -8.72 9.33
CA CYS A 16 -11.48 -8.08 10.14
C CYS A 16 -11.16 -6.61 10.47
N THR A 17 -9.91 -6.17 10.34
CA THR A 17 -9.49 -4.79 10.62
C THR A 17 -9.57 -3.95 9.34
N PRO A 18 -10.37 -2.87 9.30
CA PRO A 18 -10.65 -2.13 8.06
C PRO A 18 -9.42 -1.54 7.36
N MET A 19 -8.46 -1.01 8.13
CA MET A 19 -7.24 -0.41 7.60
C MET A 19 -6.08 -0.50 8.60
N HIS A 20 -4.86 -0.51 8.09
CA HIS A 20 -3.63 -0.47 8.88
C HIS A 20 -2.74 0.67 8.40
N GLN A 21 -2.06 1.30 9.34
CA GLN A 21 -1.03 2.27 9.02
C GLN A 21 0.23 1.53 8.56
N ILE A 22 0.75 1.91 7.39
CA ILE A 22 1.92 1.26 6.78
C ILE A 22 3.18 2.11 6.99
N LEU A 23 3.08 3.44 6.82
CA LEU A 23 4.20 4.35 7.03
C LEU A 23 3.90 5.33 8.15
N LEU A 24 4.87 5.44 9.07
CA LEU A 24 4.95 6.50 10.06
C LEU A 24 6.01 7.50 9.60
N PRO A 25 5.66 8.78 9.42
CA PRO A 25 6.64 9.81 9.17
C PRO A 25 7.49 10.01 10.42
N PRO A 26 8.78 10.39 10.28
CA PRO A 26 9.62 10.75 11.41
C PRO A 26 8.97 11.89 12.22
N PRO A 27 9.08 11.93 13.57
CA PRO A 27 8.44 12.95 14.41
C PRO A 27 8.79 14.40 14.03
N ALA A 28 9.96 14.62 13.42
CA ALA A 28 10.46 15.94 13.02
C ALA A 28 9.98 16.40 11.63
N GLN A 29 9.22 15.59 10.88
CA GLN A 29 8.76 15.93 9.53
C GLN A 29 7.23 16.06 9.49
N HIS A 30 6.74 17.14 8.90
CA HIS A 30 5.30 17.36 8.63
C HIS A 30 4.79 16.54 7.44
N LEU A 31 5.14 15.26 7.39
CA LEU A 31 4.65 14.34 6.37
C LEU A 31 3.35 13.68 6.83
N GLY A 32 2.49 13.35 5.87
CA GLY A 32 1.28 12.57 6.10
C GLY A 32 1.57 11.09 6.37
N HIS A 33 0.54 10.39 6.80
CA HIS A 33 0.57 8.95 7.07
C HIS A 33 -0.01 8.15 5.90
N LEU A 34 0.64 7.03 5.55
CA LEU A 34 0.13 6.09 4.53
C LEU A 34 -0.62 4.93 5.18
N TRP A 35 -1.83 4.68 4.71
CA TRP A 35 -2.72 3.63 5.18
C TRP A 35 -3.11 2.68 4.05
N LEU A 36 -3.27 1.41 4.38
CA LEU A 36 -3.77 0.35 3.49
C LEU A 36 -5.02 -0.27 4.09
N GLY A 37 -6.10 -0.34 3.31
CA GLY A 37 -7.38 -0.85 3.81
C GLY A 37 -8.29 -1.51 2.78
N SER A 38 -9.45 -1.91 3.27
CA SER A 38 -10.55 -2.53 2.52
C SER A 38 -11.72 -1.55 2.35
N PHE A 39 -12.76 -1.99 1.64
CA PHE A 39 -14.01 -1.24 1.50
C PHE A 39 -14.65 -0.88 2.86
N ALA A 40 -14.45 -1.72 3.88
CA ALA A 40 -14.99 -1.46 5.21
C ALA A 40 -14.46 -0.15 5.82
N ALA A 41 -13.21 0.24 5.51
CA ALA A 41 -12.61 1.48 6.01
C ALA A 41 -13.32 2.73 5.46
N ILE A 42 -13.81 2.64 4.23
CA ILE A 42 -14.42 3.76 3.51
C ILE A 42 -15.89 3.93 3.93
N SER A 43 -16.48 2.88 4.48
CA SER A 43 -17.83 2.89 5.02
C SER A 43 -17.89 3.45 6.46
N ASP A 44 -16.74 3.64 7.11
CA ASP A 44 -16.61 4.13 8.48
C ASP A 44 -16.08 5.57 8.50
N ASN A 45 -16.99 6.54 8.45
CA ASN A 45 -16.63 7.97 8.46
C ASN A 45 -15.94 8.40 9.76
N ASP A 46 -16.26 7.78 10.90
CA ASP A 46 -15.62 8.10 12.16
C ASP A 46 -14.16 7.64 12.18
N LEU A 47 -13.88 6.47 11.61
CA LEU A 47 -12.52 5.97 11.43
C LEU A 47 -11.70 6.89 10.50
N LEU A 48 -12.26 7.31 9.37
CA LEU A 48 -11.60 8.25 8.45
C LEU A 48 -11.29 9.58 9.14
N ARG A 49 -12.25 10.15 9.89
CA ARG A 49 -12.05 11.39 10.66
C ARG A 49 -11.01 11.23 11.76
N LYS A 50 -11.09 10.14 12.54
CA LYS A 50 -10.16 9.82 13.62
C LYS A 50 -8.72 9.80 13.13
N HIS A 51 -8.48 9.23 11.96
CA HIS A 51 -7.15 9.15 11.34
C HIS A 51 -6.86 10.30 10.37
N ARG A 52 -7.72 11.32 10.30
CA ARG A 52 -7.58 12.52 9.45
C ARG A 52 -7.26 12.16 7.99
N ILE A 53 -7.90 11.13 7.47
CA ILE A 53 -7.76 10.75 6.06
C ILE A 53 -8.34 11.89 5.21
N THR A 54 -7.55 12.38 4.26
CA THR A 54 -7.95 13.50 3.37
C THR A 54 -7.70 13.19 1.90
N HIS A 55 -7.05 12.06 1.62
CA HIS A 55 -6.92 11.52 0.27
C HIS A 55 -7.18 10.02 0.26
N ILE A 56 -8.12 9.58 -0.57
CA ILE A 56 -8.42 8.19 -0.83
C ILE A 56 -7.91 7.82 -2.22
N VAL A 57 -7.09 6.77 -2.31
CA VAL A 57 -6.72 6.13 -3.58
C VAL A 57 -7.56 4.85 -3.70
N GLN A 58 -8.59 4.92 -4.54
CA GLN A 58 -9.57 3.86 -4.76
C GLN A 58 -9.10 2.98 -5.92
N VAL A 59 -8.68 1.75 -5.62
CA VAL A 59 -8.15 0.77 -6.59
C VAL A 59 -9.16 -0.36 -6.81
N ILE A 60 -10.29 -0.03 -7.42
CA ILE A 60 -11.41 -0.96 -7.65
C ILE A 60 -12.26 -0.49 -8.83
N ASP A 61 -12.46 -1.39 -9.80
CA ASP A 61 -13.37 -1.22 -10.92
C ASP A 61 -14.83 -1.45 -10.48
N VAL A 62 -15.45 -0.44 -9.87
CA VAL A 62 -16.89 -0.44 -9.57
C VAL A 62 -17.51 0.95 -9.75
N SER A 63 -18.56 1.01 -10.57
CA SER A 63 -19.27 2.24 -10.91
C SER A 63 -20.31 2.65 -9.84
N TRP A 64 -20.72 1.72 -8.97
CA TRP A 64 -21.77 1.92 -7.96
C TRP A 64 -21.26 2.46 -6.62
N LEU A 65 -19.95 2.70 -6.49
CA LEU A 65 -19.37 3.31 -5.30
C LEU A 65 -19.82 4.77 -5.21
N PRO A 66 -20.61 5.17 -4.19
CA PRO A 66 -21.07 6.54 -4.07
C PRO A 66 -19.88 7.49 -4.00
N PRO A 67 -19.99 8.69 -4.59
CA PRO A 67 -18.95 9.70 -4.44
C PRO A 67 -18.77 10.04 -2.96
N VAL A 68 -17.53 10.28 -2.56
CA VAL A 68 -17.25 10.77 -1.21
C VAL A 68 -17.73 12.22 -1.13
N ASN A 69 -18.80 12.46 -0.38
CA ASN A 69 -19.44 13.76 -0.23
C ASN A 69 -18.79 14.59 0.89
N ASP A 70 -17.46 14.67 0.91
CA ASP A 70 -16.69 15.53 1.83
C ASP A 70 -15.80 16.46 0.99
N PRO A 71 -16.02 17.79 1.03
CA PRO A 71 -15.23 18.75 0.24
C PRO A 71 -13.75 18.78 0.63
N ASN A 72 -13.39 18.27 1.81
CA ASN A 72 -12.00 18.17 2.26
C ASN A 72 -11.32 16.86 1.83
N MET A 73 -12.07 15.94 1.23
CA MET A 73 -11.56 14.65 0.77
C MET A 73 -11.24 14.70 -0.73
N THR A 74 -10.01 14.36 -1.08
CA THR A 74 -9.63 14.09 -2.47
C THR A 74 -9.76 12.59 -2.75
N VAL A 75 -10.27 12.20 -3.92
CA VAL A 75 -10.35 10.79 -4.33
C VAL A 75 -9.66 10.60 -5.68
N THR A 76 -8.65 9.75 -5.73
CA THR A 76 -8.03 9.27 -6.97
C THR A 76 -8.56 7.89 -7.28
N ARG A 77 -9.10 7.69 -8.49
CA ARG A 77 -9.64 6.39 -8.94
C ARG A 77 -8.68 5.68 -9.87
N ILE A 78 -8.52 4.38 -9.65
CA ILE A 78 -7.80 3.44 -10.49
C ILE A 78 -8.75 2.27 -10.72
N ASP A 79 -9.38 2.28 -11.89
CA ASP A 79 -10.39 1.29 -12.27
C ASP A 79 -9.69 0.03 -12.79
N ILE A 80 -9.48 -0.93 -11.88
CA ILE A 80 -8.83 -2.20 -12.19
C ILE A 80 -9.50 -3.39 -11.50
N MET A 81 -9.63 -4.48 -12.26
CA MET A 81 -10.09 -5.78 -11.80
C MET A 81 -8.99 -6.54 -11.04
N ASP A 82 -9.35 -7.42 -10.12
CA ASP A 82 -8.39 -8.24 -9.36
C ASP A 82 -8.09 -9.56 -10.07
N ILE A 83 -7.58 -9.46 -11.29
CA ILE A 83 -7.26 -10.63 -12.12
C ILE A 83 -5.81 -10.52 -12.63
N PRO A 84 -5.11 -11.65 -12.84
CA PRO A 84 -3.71 -11.64 -13.29
C PRO A 84 -3.46 -10.93 -14.63
N SER A 85 -4.47 -10.82 -15.50
CA SER A 85 -4.35 -10.17 -16.80
C SER A 85 -4.63 -8.66 -16.78
N ALA A 86 -5.03 -8.08 -15.64
CA ALA A 86 -5.35 -6.67 -15.55
C ALA A 86 -4.08 -5.80 -15.61
N ASP A 87 -4.14 -4.68 -16.34
CA ASP A 87 -3.00 -3.79 -16.56
C ASP A 87 -2.73 -2.87 -15.37
N LEU A 88 -2.08 -3.39 -14.33
CA LEU A 88 -1.65 -2.57 -13.19
C LEU A 88 -0.55 -1.56 -13.59
N LYS A 89 0.30 -1.91 -14.56
CA LYS A 89 1.55 -1.21 -14.88
C LYS A 89 1.31 0.22 -15.33
N SER A 90 0.30 0.44 -16.17
CA SER A 90 -0.02 1.77 -16.71
C SER A 90 -0.46 2.77 -15.62
N HIS A 91 -0.91 2.29 -14.47
CA HIS A 91 -1.38 3.12 -13.36
C HIS A 91 -0.29 3.47 -12.33
N LEU A 92 0.79 2.70 -12.24
CA LEU A 92 1.74 2.79 -11.13
C LEU A 92 2.45 4.14 -11.02
N ASP A 93 2.86 4.74 -12.15
CA ASP A 93 3.56 6.03 -12.14
C ASP A 93 2.69 7.14 -11.55
N ALA A 94 1.45 7.27 -12.03
CA ALA A 94 0.50 8.27 -11.56
C ALA A 94 0.08 8.02 -10.11
N ALA A 95 -0.19 6.76 -9.74
CA ALA A 95 -0.57 6.38 -8.38
C ALA A 95 0.52 6.74 -7.37
N CYS A 96 1.78 6.36 -7.65
CA CYS A 96 2.91 6.67 -6.77
C CYS A 96 3.14 8.18 -6.64
N ALA A 97 3.03 8.93 -7.74
CA ALA A 97 3.18 10.38 -7.72
C ALA A 97 2.07 11.07 -6.90
N GLY A 98 0.82 10.62 -7.04
CA GLY A 98 -0.32 11.14 -6.27
C GLY A 98 -0.20 10.88 -4.77
N ILE A 99 0.25 9.67 -4.40
CA ILE A 99 0.55 9.30 -3.01
C ILE A 99 1.65 10.20 -2.46
N GLU A 100 2.79 10.29 -3.15
CA GLU A 100 3.95 11.10 -2.72
C GLU A 100 3.57 12.57 -2.51
N LYS A 101 2.88 13.16 -3.49
CA LYS A 101 2.44 14.57 -3.43
C LYS A 101 1.57 14.84 -2.20
N SER A 102 0.74 13.89 -1.83
CA SER A 102 -0.20 14.06 -0.72
C SER A 102 0.50 13.91 0.62
N LEU A 103 1.32 12.87 0.77
CA LEU A 103 2.12 12.66 1.98
C LEU A 103 3.07 13.84 2.22
N THR A 104 3.72 14.36 1.18
CA THR A 104 4.62 15.53 1.28
C THR A 104 3.89 16.84 1.60
N SER A 105 2.57 16.91 1.36
CA SER A 105 1.71 18.03 1.76
C SER A 105 1.09 17.85 3.15
N GLY A 106 1.56 16.87 3.94
CA GLY A 106 1.02 16.59 5.27
C GLY A 106 -0.35 15.90 5.28
N LYS A 107 -0.83 15.40 4.13
CA LYS A 107 -2.14 14.74 4.00
C LYS A 107 -2.03 13.25 4.25
N ASN A 108 -2.93 12.71 5.08
CA ASN A 108 -3.02 11.26 5.27
C ASN A 108 -3.75 10.60 4.10
N VAL A 109 -3.13 9.54 3.58
CA VAL A 109 -3.57 8.83 2.38
C VAL A 109 -4.05 7.44 2.77
N LEU A 110 -5.25 7.07 2.35
CA LEU A 110 -5.76 5.70 2.40
C LEU A 110 -5.78 5.10 1.00
N VAL A 111 -4.99 4.05 0.76
CA VAL A 111 -5.08 3.22 -0.44
C VAL A 111 -5.95 2.02 -0.14
N HIS A 112 -7.03 1.83 -0.90
CA HIS A 112 -7.95 0.72 -0.65
C HIS A 112 -8.45 0.08 -1.94
N CYS A 113 -8.93 -1.14 -1.80
CA CYS A 113 -9.71 -1.84 -2.83
C CYS A 113 -10.94 -2.46 -2.14
N GLN A 114 -11.42 -3.61 -2.62
CA GLN A 114 -12.51 -4.33 -1.98
C GLN A 114 -12.10 -4.93 -0.63
N GLN A 115 -11.04 -5.76 -0.61
CA GLN A 115 -10.62 -6.51 0.59
C GLN A 115 -9.33 -5.97 1.24
N GLY A 116 -8.61 -5.09 0.54
CA GLY A 116 -7.29 -4.64 1.01
C GLY A 116 -6.24 -5.75 1.01
N ILE A 117 -6.36 -6.72 0.09
CA ILE A 117 -5.50 -7.92 0.01
C ILE A 117 -4.54 -7.84 -1.18
N SER A 118 -5.08 -7.58 -2.38
CA SER A 118 -4.32 -7.64 -3.64
C SER A 118 -4.13 -6.26 -4.27
N ARG A 119 -5.10 -5.74 -5.04
CA ARG A 119 -5.01 -4.45 -5.78
C ARG A 119 -4.38 -3.28 -5.03
N SER A 120 -4.95 -2.88 -3.89
CA SER A 120 -4.43 -1.74 -3.12
C SER A 120 -3.08 -2.04 -2.47
N ALA A 121 -2.85 -3.27 -2.05
CA ALA A 121 -1.55 -3.69 -1.52
C ALA A 121 -0.48 -3.61 -2.61
N SER A 122 -0.79 -3.99 -3.85
CA SER A 122 0.12 -3.85 -4.98
C SER A 122 0.51 -2.40 -5.23
N VAL A 123 -0.43 -1.45 -5.16
CA VAL A 123 -0.13 -0.01 -5.30
C VAL A 123 0.78 0.48 -4.17
N VAL A 124 0.53 0.08 -2.92
CA VAL A 124 1.38 0.43 -1.78
C VAL A 124 2.79 -0.15 -1.94
N ILE A 125 2.91 -1.42 -2.34
CA ILE A 125 4.21 -2.07 -2.59
C ILE A 125 4.96 -1.34 -3.71
N ALA A 126 4.29 -1.00 -4.82
CA ALA A 126 4.91 -0.24 -5.91
C ALA A 126 5.43 1.13 -5.45
N TYR A 127 4.68 1.82 -4.57
CA TYR A 127 5.10 3.07 -3.97
C TYR A 127 6.34 2.90 -3.11
N LEU A 128 6.39 1.86 -2.27
CA LEU A 128 7.56 1.57 -1.43
C LEU A 128 8.82 1.27 -2.27
N ILE A 129 8.68 0.47 -3.33
CA ILE A 129 9.75 0.19 -4.29
C ILE A 129 10.27 1.50 -4.90
N LYS A 130 9.38 2.36 -5.39
CA LYS A 130 9.77 3.61 -6.08
C LYS A 130 10.34 4.67 -5.15
N LYS A 131 9.74 4.87 -3.96
CA LYS A 131 10.11 5.96 -3.05
C LYS A 131 11.31 5.61 -2.19
N TYR A 132 11.35 4.38 -1.68
CA TYR A 132 12.33 3.96 -0.69
C TYR A 132 13.36 3.00 -1.26
N ASP A 133 13.34 2.74 -2.57
CA ASP A 133 14.36 1.91 -3.21
C ASP A 133 14.39 0.48 -2.60
N MET A 134 13.21 -0.03 -2.24
CA MET A 134 13.05 -1.38 -1.71
C MET A 134 12.99 -2.40 -2.85
N SER A 135 13.52 -3.61 -2.61
CA SER A 135 13.18 -4.74 -3.49
C SER A 135 11.72 -5.13 -3.35
N TYR A 136 11.16 -5.82 -4.34
CA TYR A 136 9.81 -6.35 -4.23
C TYR A 136 9.64 -7.24 -3.00
N GLU A 137 10.57 -8.18 -2.77
CA GLU A 137 10.51 -9.11 -1.64
C GLU A 137 10.48 -8.37 -0.30
N TYR A 138 11.31 -7.34 -0.14
CA TYR A 138 11.36 -6.56 1.08
C TYR A 138 10.10 -5.70 1.26
N ALA A 139 9.66 -5.00 0.21
CA ALA A 139 8.44 -4.18 0.26
C ALA A 139 7.19 -5.03 0.55
N TYR A 140 7.07 -6.21 -0.07
CA TYR A 140 6.00 -7.16 0.20
C TYR A 140 6.01 -7.63 1.66
N ALA A 141 7.17 -8.10 2.16
CA ALA A 141 7.31 -8.56 3.54
C ALA A 141 7.03 -7.43 4.54
N PHE A 142 7.49 -6.21 4.25
CA PHE A 142 7.23 -5.02 5.04
C PHE A 142 5.73 -4.76 5.17
N VAL A 143 4.99 -4.67 4.06
CA VAL A 143 3.54 -4.42 4.10
C VAL A 143 2.81 -5.57 4.81
N LYS A 144 3.23 -6.82 4.56
CA LYS A 144 2.64 -8.01 5.19
C LYS A 144 2.82 -8.05 6.71
N ARG A 145 3.91 -7.50 7.24
CA ARG A 145 4.11 -7.33 8.70
C ARG A 145 3.02 -6.45 9.33
N TYR A 146 2.58 -5.40 8.65
CA TYR A 146 1.53 -4.51 9.15
C TYR A 146 0.12 -5.01 8.83
N ARG A 147 -0.06 -5.70 7.70
CA ARG A 147 -1.34 -6.27 7.28
C ARG A 147 -1.14 -7.69 6.76
N ALA A 148 -1.24 -8.67 7.67
CA ALA A 148 -0.90 -10.08 7.42
C ALA A 148 -1.67 -10.74 6.26
N CYS A 149 -2.87 -10.24 5.95
CA CYS A 149 -3.70 -10.76 4.86
C CYS A 149 -3.28 -10.28 3.46
N VAL A 150 -2.21 -9.48 3.32
CA VAL A 150 -1.73 -9.02 2.01
C VAL A 150 -1.23 -10.19 1.18
N GLU A 151 -1.79 -10.28 -0.03
CA GLU A 151 -1.54 -11.35 -0.98
C GLU A 151 -1.92 -10.86 -2.40
N PRO A 152 -1.04 -10.12 -3.10
CA PRO A 152 -1.25 -9.75 -4.50
C PRO A 152 -1.45 -10.97 -5.40
N ASN A 153 -2.33 -10.86 -6.39
CA ASN A 153 -2.47 -11.92 -7.40
C ASN A 153 -1.18 -12.08 -8.22
N SER A 154 -1.00 -13.25 -8.86
CA SER A 154 0.24 -13.61 -9.57
C SER A 154 0.63 -12.65 -10.69
N GLY A 155 -0.33 -12.08 -11.40
CA GLY A 155 -0.07 -11.08 -12.44
C GLY A 155 0.46 -9.77 -11.87
N PHE A 156 -0.10 -9.32 -10.74
CA PHE A 156 0.41 -8.15 -10.03
C PHE A 156 1.78 -8.40 -9.42
N VAL A 157 2.04 -9.59 -8.86
CA VAL A 157 3.40 -9.96 -8.40
C VAL A 157 4.41 -9.83 -9.53
N LYS A 158 4.10 -10.39 -10.71
CA LYS A 158 4.97 -10.26 -11.90
C LYS A 158 5.18 -8.79 -12.28
N CYS A 159 4.11 -8.01 -12.35
CA CYS A 159 4.16 -6.58 -12.64
C CYS A 159 5.03 -5.81 -11.65
N LEU A 160 4.97 -6.13 -10.35
CA LEU A 160 5.74 -5.45 -9.30
C LEU A 160 7.24 -5.79 -9.36
N LYS A 161 7.60 -7.02 -9.73
CA LYS A 161 9.00 -7.39 -9.99
C LYS A 161 9.57 -6.68 -11.23
N GLU A 162 8.78 -6.57 -12.29
CA GLU A 162 9.18 -5.78 -13.47
C GLU A 162 9.28 -4.28 -13.13
N TRP A 163 8.39 -3.79 -12.27
CA TRP A 163 8.43 -2.42 -11.77
C TRP A 163 9.71 -2.14 -10.99
N GLU A 164 10.12 -3.05 -10.10
CA GLU A 164 11.40 -2.96 -9.39
C GLU A 164 12.57 -2.77 -10.35
N ILE A 165 12.70 -3.64 -11.36
CA ILE A 165 13.77 -3.55 -12.37
C ILE A 165 13.76 -2.19 -13.07
N ARG A 166 12.57 -1.67 -13.40
CA ARG A 166 12.41 -0.35 -14.03
C ARG A 166 12.84 0.81 -13.11
N GLN A 167 12.52 0.74 -11.82
CA GLN A 167 12.90 1.79 -10.87
C GLN A 167 14.36 1.69 -10.42
N ARG A 168 14.97 0.49 -10.50
CA ARG A 168 16.31 0.16 -9.99
C ARG A 168 17.25 -0.37 -11.09
N PRO A 169 17.54 0.40 -12.16
CA PRO A 169 18.30 -0.11 -13.32
C PRO A 169 19.78 -0.43 -13.05
N HIS A 170 20.34 0.02 -11.92
CA HIS A 170 21.79 -0.06 -11.63
C HIS A 170 22.20 -1.01 -10.52
N ILE A 171 21.27 -1.82 -9.99
CA ILE A 171 21.61 -2.82 -8.97
C ILE A 171 21.99 -4.12 -9.67
N THR A 172 23.27 -4.21 -10.01
CA THR A 172 23.93 -5.44 -10.42
C THR A 172 23.82 -6.46 -9.27
N ARG A 173 23.52 -7.73 -9.61
CA ARG A 173 23.24 -8.87 -8.71
C ARG A 173 24.39 -9.24 -7.73
N SER A 174 25.39 -8.38 -7.54
CA SER A 174 26.59 -8.63 -6.72
C SER A 174 26.72 -7.71 -5.49
N GLN A 175 25.73 -6.87 -5.16
CA GLN A 175 25.72 -6.08 -3.92
C GLN A 175 24.57 -6.50 -3.01
N THR A 176 24.76 -7.62 -2.32
CA THR A 176 24.05 -7.96 -1.07
C THR A 176 24.59 -7.15 0.11
N GLU A 177 24.86 -5.86 -0.08
CA GLU A 177 25.38 -4.97 0.96
C GLU A 177 24.34 -3.90 1.27
N TYR A 178 23.71 -4.08 2.42
CA TYR A 178 23.11 -3.05 3.28
C TYR A 178 22.77 -1.73 2.57
N VAL A 179 21.58 -1.68 1.94
CA VAL A 179 20.92 -0.38 1.76
C VAL A 179 20.55 0.07 3.16
N SER A 180 21.37 0.94 3.74
CA SER A 180 21.06 1.67 4.97
C SER A 180 19.91 2.61 4.64
N PHE A 181 18.68 2.12 4.78
CA PHE A 181 17.51 2.98 4.74
C PHE A 181 17.62 4.01 5.86
N PRO A 182 17.20 5.26 5.65
CA PRO A 182 17.35 6.30 6.65
C PRO A 182 16.75 5.81 7.98
N PRO A 183 17.55 5.74 9.07
CA PRO A 183 17.13 5.21 10.37
C PRO A 183 16.01 6.03 11.03
N THR A 184 15.55 7.08 10.36
CA THR A 184 14.56 8.04 10.84
C THR A 184 13.12 7.63 10.53
N VAL A 185 12.87 6.72 9.58
CA VAL A 185 11.51 6.23 9.25
C VAL A 185 11.18 4.91 9.97
N PHE A 186 12.19 4.17 10.40
CA PHE A 186 12.05 2.80 10.90
C PHE A 186 12.77 2.67 12.24
N PRO A 187 12.06 2.37 13.35
CA PRO A 187 12.73 1.92 14.57
C PRO A 187 13.63 0.73 14.21
N HIS A 188 14.89 0.78 14.63
CA HIS A 188 15.95 -0.15 14.29
C HIS A 188 15.55 -1.64 14.42
N ASP A 189 15.01 -2.22 13.33
CA ASP A 189 14.89 -3.66 13.18
C ASP A 189 15.89 -4.11 12.12
N HIS A 190 17.06 -4.53 12.59
CA HIS A 190 18.06 -5.21 11.80
C HIS A 190 17.50 -6.56 11.32
N LEU A 191 16.83 -6.59 10.17
CA LEU A 191 16.47 -7.84 9.51
C LEU A 191 17.72 -8.40 8.83
N THR A 192 18.33 -9.41 9.46
CA THR A 192 19.23 -10.34 8.78
C THR A 192 18.36 -11.34 8.02
N TYR A 193 18.44 -11.33 6.70
CA TYR A 193 17.87 -12.39 5.88
C TYR A 193 18.89 -13.54 5.86
N ARG A 194 18.53 -14.69 6.43
CA ARG A 194 19.25 -15.95 6.21
C ARG A 194 18.65 -16.69 5.03
#